data_AF-A8MEN9-F1
#
_entry.id   AF-A8MEN9-F1
#
_cell.length_a   1.000
_cell.length_b   1.000
_cell.length_c   1.000
_cell.angle_alpha   90.00
_cell.angle_beta   90.00
_cell.angle_gamma   90.00
#
_symmetry.space_group_name_H-M   'P 1'
#
loop_
_entity.id
_entity.type
_entity.pdbx_description
1 polymer ?
#
loop_
_entity_poly.entity_id
_entity_poly.type
_entity_poly.pdbx_seq_one_letter_code
_entity_poly.pdbx_strand_id
1 'polypeptide(L)'
;MSRPTTKLDLISAAKDNYEKLNTLISKLSDEELKTSLDFSKDEKKKEAHWERDKNLRDILVHLYEWHQLILNWVNSNQNGIDKPFIPEPYNWKTYGNMNVEFWRKHQTTSLEAAAMILQRSHEEVLNLAETFTNDELFSKGIYQWVGGSTLGSYFVSATSSHYDWAMKKLKAHQKNCKNK
;
A
#
# COMPACT_ATOMS: atom_id res chain seq x y z
N MET A 1 14.37 -9.54 -0.05
CA MET A 1 13.65 -10.77 -0.38
C MET A 1 13.32 -10.74 -1.87
N SER A 2 13.37 -11.87 -2.55
CA SER A 2 12.86 -11.99 -3.92
C SER A 2 11.37 -11.64 -3.96
N ARG A 3 10.89 -11.07 -5.07
CA ARG A 3 9.45 -10.84 -5.24
C ARG A 3 8.72 -12.19 -5.30
N PRO A 4 7.55 -12.33 -4.67
CA PRO A 4 6.74 -13.54 -4.77
C PRO A 4 6.46 -13.94 -6.22
N THR A 5 6.57 -15.23 -6.52
CA THR A 5 6.28 -15.82 -7.84
C THR A 5 5.27 -16.96 -7.78
N THR A 6 4.73 -17.25 -6.60
CA THR A 6 3.71 -18.27 -6.37
C THR A 6 2.61 -17.71 -5.46
N LYS A 7 1.41 -18.31 -5.50
CA LYS A 7 0.31 -17.95 -4.60
C LYS A 7 0.73 -18.05 -3.13
N LEU A 8 1.42 -19.13 -2.77
CA LEU A 8 1.87 -19.35 -1.40
C LEU A 8 2.83 -18.26 -0.94
N ASP A 9 3.82 -17.91 -1.78
CA ASP A 9 4.76 -16.82 -1.46
C ASP A 9 4.07 -15.47 -1.37
N LEU A 10 3.06 -15.21 -2.22
CA LEU A 10 2.28 -13.98 -2.19
C LEU A 10 1.56 -13.81 -0.85
N ILE A 11 0.80 -14.83 -0.44
CA ILE A 11 0.04 -14.81 0.80
C ILE A 11 0.97 -14.71 2.02
N SER A 12 2.05 -15.50 2.04
CA SER A 12 3.04 -15.45 3.13
C SER A 12 3.69 -14.07 3.21
N ALA A 13 4.18 -13.53 2.10
CA ALA A 13 4.84 -12.24 2.10
C ALA A 13 3.89 -11.10 2.49
N ALA A 14 2.62 -11.15 2.08
CA ALA A 14 1.62 -10.16 2.47
C ALA A 14 1.36 -10.19 3.98
N LYS A 15 1.18 -11.38 4.57
CA LYS A 15 0.99 -11.56 6.03
C LYS A 15 2.21 -11.14 6.82
N ASP A 16 3.39 -11.66 6.47
CA ASP A 16 4.63 -11.41 7.19
C ASP A 16 5.02 -9.93 7.17
N ASN A 17 4.87 -9.26 6.03
CA ASN A 17 5.21 -7.84 5.94
C ASN A 17 4.18 -6.95 6.64
N TYR A 18 2.90 -7.35 6.66
CA TYR A 18 1.88 -6.65 7.44
C TYR A 18 2.16 -6.76 8.94
N GLU A 19 2.50 -7.96 9.43
CA GLU A 19 2.88 -8.18 10.83
C GLU A 19 4.15 -7.40 11.21
N LYS A 20 5.17 -7.39 10.35
CA LYS A 20 6.39 -6.58 10.56
C LYS A 20 6.07 -5.09 10.62
N LEU A 21 5.17 -4.60 9.77
CA LEU A 21 4.71 -3.21 9.82
C LEU A 21 4.01 -2.91 11.14
N ASN A 22 3.07 -3.75 11.57
CA ASN A 22 2.36 -3.56 12.85
C ASN A 22 3.29 -3.64 14.05
N THR A 23 4.27 -4.56 14.03
CA THR A 23 5.32 -4.67 15.06
C THR A 23 6.22 -3.43 15.09
N LEU A 24 6.51 -2.82 13.94
CA LEU A 24 7.25 -1.57 13.89
C LEU A 24 6.43 -0.43 14.48
N ILE A 25 5.14 -0.35 14.12
CA ILE A 25 4.22 0.68 14.60
C ILE A 25 4.04 0.60 16.12
N SER A 26 3.86 -0.60 16.68
CA SER A 26 3.67 -0.79 18.13
C SER A 26 4.89 -0.42 18.97
N LYS A 27 6.05 -0.29 18.34
CA LYS A 27 7.32 0.13 18.97
C LYS A 27 7.61 1.61 18.82
N LEU A 28 6.75 2.39 18.16
CA LEU A 28 6.90 3.83 18.07
C LEU A 28 6.66 4.46 19.45
N SER A 29 7.53 5.37 19.86
CA SER A 29 7.33 6.12 21.11
C SER A 29 6.26 7.20 20.96
N ASP A 30 5.73 7.70 22.08
CA ASP A 30 4.81 8.84 22.09
C ASP A 30 5.40 10.08 21.40
N GLU A 31 6.71 10.30 21.55
CA GLU A 31 7.42 11.39 20.89
C GLU A 31 7.49 11.18 19.38
N GLU A 32 7.82 9.96 18.93
CA GLU A 32 7.84 9.61 17.50
C GLU A 32 6.45 9.75 16.86
N LEU A 33 5.38 9.42 17.60
CA LEU A 33 3.99 9.55 17.13
C LEU A 33 3.50 11.01 17.08
N LYS A 34 3.90 11.84 18.05
CA LYS A 34 3.54 13.28 18.11
C LYS A 34 4.39 14.13 17.16
N THR A 35 5.56 13.66 16.78
CA THR A 35 6.45 14.36 15.86
C THR A 35 5.99 14.18 14.42
N SER A 36 5.78 15.30 13.71
CA SER A 36 5.49 15.28 12.28
C SER A 36 6.61 14.63 11.47
N LEU A 37 6.24 13.82 10.47
CA LEU A 37 7.15 13.29 9.48
C LEU A 37 7.65 14.44 8.60
N ASP A 38 8.91 14.80 8.79
CA ASP A 38 9.58 15.85 8.03
C ASP A 38 10.89 15.32 7.44
N PHE A 39 10.94 15.34 6.10
CA PHE A 39 12.09 14.93 5.30
C PHE A 39 12.63 16.09 4.44
N SER A 40 12.17 17.32 4.67
CA SER A 40 12.54 18.50 3.87
C SER A 40 14.04 18.78 3.83
N LYS A 41 14.78 18.33 4.84
CA LYS A 41 16.24 18.48 4.94
C LYS A 41 17.06 17.39 4.23
N ASP A 42 16.42 16.35 3.69
CA ASP A 42 17.10 15.25 2.99
C ASP A 42 16.93 15.40 1.46
N GLU A 43 17.91 15.99 0.80
CA GLU A 43 17.91 16.25 -0.66
C GLU A 43 17.78 14.97 -1.52
N LYS A 44 17.98 13.78 -0.93
CA LYS A 44 17.81 12.50 -1.62
C LYS A 44 16.35 12.06 -1.68
N LYS A 45 15.45 12.69 -0.93
CA LYS A 45 14.03 12.32 -0.77
C LYS A 45 13.15 13.14 -1.73
N LYS A 46 13.31 12.88 -3.03
CA LYS A 46 12.71 13.70 -4.11
C LYS A 46 11.28 13.29 -4.49
N GLU A 47 10.86 12.07 -4.14
CA GLU A 47 9.53 11.59 -4.47
C GLU A 47 8.44 12.31 -3.66
N ALA A 48 7.33 12.67 -4.29
CA ALA A 48 6.23 13.45 -3.69
C ALA A 48 5.67 12.84 -2.39
N HIS A 49 5.77 11.52 -2.22
CA HIS A 49 5.30 10.88 -1.00
C HIS A 49 6.10 11.29 0.24
N TRP A 50 7.36 11.73 0.11
CA TRP A 50 8.15 12.20 1.26
C TRP A 50 7.60 13.50 1.84
N GLU A 51 7.09 14.38 0.99
CA GLU A 51 6.45 15.62 1.43
C GLU A 51 4.99 15.39 1.84
N ARG A 52 4.24 14.54 1.14
CA ARG A 52 2.81 14.35 1.34
C ARG A 52 2.43 13.87 2.75
N ASP A 53 2.94 12.71 3.18
CA ASP A 53 2.48 12.10 4.45
C ASP A 53 3.20 12.74 5.65
N LYS A 54 2.42 13.25 6.61
CA LYS A 54 2.89 14.04 7.76
C LYS A 54 2.84 13.29 9.09
N ASN A 55 2.09 12.20 9.18
CA ASN A 55 1.93 11.42 10.41
C ASN A 55 1.65 9.94 10.07
N LEU A 56 1.53 9.10 11.10
CA LEU A 56 1.24 7.69 10.91
C LEU A 56 -0.10 7.46 10.18
N ARG A 57 -1.15 8.22 10.51
CA ARG A 57 -2.46 8.12 9.84
C ARG A 57 -2.32 8.24 8.32
N ASP A 58 -1.57 9.23 7.84
CA ASP A 58 -1.38 9.45 6.39
C ASP A 58 -0.75 8.24 5.69
N ILE A 59 0.16 7.52 6.36
CA ILE A 59 0.75 6.28 5.84
C ILE A 59 -0.31 5.17 5.81
N LEU A 60 -1.07 4.99 6.90
CA LEU A 60 -2.07 3.91 7.00
C LEU A 60 -3.21 4.08 5.98
N VAL A 61 -3.72 5.30 5.81
CA VAL A 61 -4.79 5.57 4.82
C VAL A 61 -4.29 5.44 3.39
N HIS A 62 -3.00 5.73 3.12
CA HIS A 62 -2.42 5.49 1.82
C HIS A 62 -2.35 4.00 1.47
N LEU A 63 -1.96 3.14 2.43
CA LEU A 63 -1.99 1.69 2.25
C LEU A 63 -3.43 1.20 2.04
N TYR A 64 -4.38 1.69 2.86
CA TYR A 64 -5.80 1.36 2.73
C TYR A 64 -6.36 1.72 1.35
N GLU A 65 -6.12 2.92 0.84
CA GLU A 65 -6.64 3.32 -0.48
C GLU A 65 -6.05 2.47 -1.61
N TRP A 66 -4.80 2.01 -1.49
CA TRP A 66 -4.22 1.07 -2.45
C TRP A 66 -4.82 -0.35 -2.35
N HIS A 67 -5.23 -0.79 -1.15
CA HIS A 67 -6.07 -1.98 -1.02
C HIS A 67 -7.42 -1.78 -1.74
N GLN A 68 -8.05 -0.62 -1.57
CA GLN A 68 -9.31 -0.32 -2.26
C GLN A 68 -9.15 -0.31 -3.78
N LEU A 69 -8.01 0.16 -4.31
CA LEU A 69 -7.73 0.08 -5.74
C LEU A 69 -7.77 -1.36 -6.24
N ILE A 70 -7.03 -2.29 -5.61
CA ILE A 70 -6.99 -3.67 -6.08
C ILE A 70 -8.33 -4.39 -5.90
N LEU A 71 -9.00 -4.18 -4.77
CA LEU A 71 -10.31 -4.79 -4.51
C LEU A 71 -11.34 -4.37 -5.56
N ASN A 72 -11.45 -3.06 -5.82
CA ASN A 72 -12.40 -2.51 -6.79
C ASN A 72 -12.04 -2.86 -8.24
N TRP A 73 -10.76 -2.84 -8.57
CA TRP A 73 -10.27 -3.16 -9.91
C TRP A 73 -10.52 -4.61 -10.28
N VAL A 74 -10.16 -5.55 -9.41
CA VAL A 74 -10.39 -6.98 -9.63
C VAL A 74 -11.89 -7.27 -9.69
N ASN A 75 -12.68 -6.77 -8.74
CA ASN A 75 -14.12 -6.97 -8.72
C ASN A 75 -14.79 -6.43 -10.00
N SER A 76 -14.45 -5.21 -10.44
CA SER A 76 -15.05 -4.64 -11.65
C SER A 76 -14.76 -5.49 -12.88
N ASN A 77 -13.49 -5.87 -13.08
CA ASN A 77 -13.09 -6.62 -14.26
C ASN A 77 -13.59 -8.07 -14.27
N GLN A 78 -13.70 -8.73 -13.11
CA GLN A 78 -14.34 -10.04 -13.00
C GLN A 78 -15.84 -10.00 -13.33
N ASN A 79 -16.50 -8.85 -13.12
CA ASN A 79 -17.90 -8.63 -13.49
C ASN A 79 -18.06 -8.06 -14.92
N GLY A 80 -17.02 -8.11 -15.76
CA GLY A 80 -17.07 -7.66 -17.15
C GLY A 80 -17.09 -6.14 -17.32
N ILE A 81 -16.80 -5.37 -16.27
CA ILE A 81 -16.67 -3.92 -16.32
C ILE A 81 -15.19 -3.58 -16.45
N ASP A 82 -14.74 -3.36 -17.69
CA ASP A 82 -13.35 -3.01 -17.98
C ASP A 82 -12.96 -1.71 -17.28
N LYS A 83 -11.91 -1.80 -16.46
CA LYS A 83 -11.35 -0.65 -15.74
C LYS A 83 -9.84 -0.79 -15.61
N PRO A 84 -9.08 0.31 -15.77
CA PRO A 84 -7.67 0.32 -15.43
C PRO A 84 -7.47 0.23 -13.91
N PHE A 85 -6.30 -0.28 -13.49
CA PHE A 85 -5.92 -0.34 -12.07
C PHE A 85 -5.82 1.05 -11.44
N ILE A 86 -5.25 2.01 -12.17
CA ILE A 86 -5.27 3.42 -11.79
C ILE A 86 -6.52 4.04 -12.42
N PRO A 87 -7.52 4.45 -11.61
CA PRO A 87 -8.79 4.95 -12.13
C PRO A 87 -8.64 6.30 -12.81
N GLU A 88 -9.50 6.57 -13.80
CA GLU A 88 -9.63 7.88 -14.41
C GLU A 88 -10.00 8.95 -13.36
N PRO A 89 -9.54 10.20 -13.52
CA PRO A 89 -8.76 10.75 -14.65
C PRO A 89 -7.24 10.50 -14.56
N TYR A 90 -6.79 9.63 -13.65
CA TYR A 90 -5.37 9.39 -13.41
C TYR A 90 -4.82 8.24 -14.26
N ASN A 91 -3.50 8.17 -14.36
CA ASN A 91 -2.77 7.06 -14.97
C ASN A 91 -1.41 6.89 -14.28
N TRP A 92 -0.58 5.94 -14.72
CA TRP A 92 0.74 5.68 -14.12
C TRP A 92 1.71 6.88 -14.12
N LYS A 93 1.50 7.90 -14.95
CA LYS A 93 2.29 9.15 -14.92
C LYS A 93 1.74 10.16 -13.91
N THR A 94 0.43 10.12 -13.65
CA THR A 94 -0.29 11.12 -12.83
C THR A 94 -0.83 10.57 -11.50
N TYR A 95 -0.61 9.29 -11.18
CA TYR A 95 -1.09 8.66 -9.94
C TYR A 95 -0.53 9.34 -8.67
N GLY A 96 0.57 10.08 -8.79
CA GLY A 96 1.03 10.98 -7.71
C GLY A 96 -0.05 11.96 -7.26
N ASN A 97 -0.81 12.53 -8.20
CA ASN A 97 -1.93 13.43 -7.91
C ASN A 97 -3.10 12.68 -7.27
N MET A 98 -3.41 11.46 -7.73
CA MET A 98 -4.40 10.58 -7.09
C MET A 98 -4.04 10.32 -5.62
N ASN A 99 -2.76 10.05 -5.35
CA ASN A 99 -2.30 9.83 -3.99
C ASN A 99 -2.43 11.09 -3.11
N VAL A 100 -2.35 12.30 -3.69
CA VAL A 100 -2.65 13.55 -2.97
C VAL A 100 -4.14 13.63 -2.65
N GLU A 101 -5.04 13.22 -3.56
CA GLU A 101 -6.47 13.17 -3.25
C GLU A 101 -6.81 12.15 -2.15
N PHE A 102 -6.17 10.98 -2.16
CA PHE A 102 -6.26 10.01 -1.06
C PHE A 102 -5.88 10.65 0.27
N TRP A 103 -4.77 11.38 0.29
CA TRP A 103 -4.36 12.13 1.48
C TRP A 103 -5.42 13.16 1.88
N ARG A 104 -5.92 14.00 0.96
CA ARG A 104 -6.95 15.02 1.27
C ARG A 104 -8.24 14.42 1.82
N LYS A 105 -8.70 13.31 1.24
CA LYS A 105 -9.92 12.58 1.64
C LYS A 105 -9.90 12.17 3.12
N HIS A 106 -8.72 11.89 3.67
CA HIS A 106 -8.57 11.31 5.00
C HIS A 106 -8.10 12.28 6.08
N GLN A 107 -8.11 13.59 5.83
CA GLN A 107 -7.64 14.56 6.85
C GLN A 107 -8.52 14.63 8.10
N THR A 108 -9.77 14.17 8.03
CA THR A 108 -10.68 14.02 9.18
C THR A 108 -10.70 12.61 9.76
N THR A 109 -9.97 11.65 9.19
CA THR A 109 -9.85 10.29 9.72
C THR A 109 -8.96 10.30 10.96
N SER A 110 -9.38 9.63 12.05
CA SER A 110 -8.50 9.47 13.22
C SER A 110 -7.43 8.41 12.97
N LEU A 111 -6.39 8.37 13.80
CA LEU A 111 -5.36 7.35 13.69
C LEU A 111 -5.92 5.94 13.95
N GLU A 112 -6.81 5.83 14.94
CA GLU A 112 -7.49 4.59 15.31
C GLU A 112 -8.36 4.07 14.16
N ALA A 113 -9.16 4.98 13.55
CA ALA A 113 -9.98 4.63 12.40
C ALA A 113 -9.11 4.19 11.20
N ALA A 114 -7.99 4.88 10.95
CA ALA A 114 -7.05 4.52 9.88
C ALA A 114 -6.44 3.12 10.10
N ALA A 115 -6.09 2.77 11.34
CA ALA A 115 -5.60 1.44 11.69
C ALA A 115 -6.67 0.37 11.47
N MET A 116 -7.91 0.62 11.90
CA MET A 116 -9.03 -0.31 11.75
C MET A 116 -9.37 -0.59 10.27
N ILE A 117 -9.47 0.45 9.44
CA ILE A 117 -9.79 0.27 8.01
C ILE A 117 -8.63 -0.41 7.26
N LEU A 118 -7.38 -0.14 7.65
CA LEU A 118 -6.23 -0.83 7.07
C LEU A 118 -6.24 -2.33 7.41
N GLN A 119 -6.51 -2.68 8.66
CA GLN A 119 -6.61 -4.08 9.08
C GLN A 119 -7.69 -4.82 8.30
N ARG A 120 -8.90 -4.26 8.29
CA ARG A 120 -10.02 -4.87 7.57
C ARG A 120 -9.72 -5.04 6.07
N SER A 121 -9.19 -4.01 5.42
CA SER A 121 -8.88 -4.08 3.99
C SER A 121 -7.71 -5.04 3.69
N HIS A 122 -6.75 -5.21 4.60
CA HIS A 122 -5.72 -6.23 4.46
C HIS A 122 -6.32 -7.64 4.43
N GLU A 123 -7.24 -7.94 5.34
CA GLU A 123 -7.97 -9.22 5.38
C GLU A 123 -8.80 -9.42 4.11
N GLU A 124 -9.50 -8.38 3.64
CA GLU A 124 -10.26 -8.40 2.37
C GLU A 124 -9.35 -8.71 1.17
N VAL A 125 -8.17 -8.10 1.09
CA VAL A 125 -7.20 -8.35 -0.01
C VAL A 125 -6.65 -9.77 0.05
N LEU A 126 -6.35 -10.30 1.25
CA LEU A 126 -5.92 -11.69 1.40
C LEU A 126 -7.02 -12.67 0.99
N ASN A 127 -8.24 -12.45 1.47
CA ASN A 127 -9.38 -13.29 1.10
C ASN A 127 -9.62 -13.29 -0.41
N LEU A 128 -9.50 -12.12 -1.05
CA LEU A 128 -9.58 -12.01 -2.50
C LEU A 128 -8.44 -12.77 -3.19
N ALA A 129 -7.19 -12.63 -2.75
CA ALA A 129 -6.06 -13.36 -3.32
C ALA A 129 -6.22 -14.89 -3.20
N GLU A 130 -6.87 -15.35 -2.13
CA GLU A 130 -7.15 -16.77 -1.89
C GLU A 130 -8.17 -17.38 -2.85
N THR A 131 -9.03 -16.58 -3.50
CA THR A 131 -10.00 -17.11 -4.47
C THR A 131 -9.36 -17.53 -5.79
N PHE A 132 -8.17 -17.03 -6.10
CA PHE A 132 -7.45 -17.33 -7.33
C PHE A 132 -6.58 -18.58 -7.21
N THR A 133 -6.38 -19.26 -8.32
CA THR A 133 -5.36 -20.29 -8.48
C THR A 133 -3.96 -19.68 -8.66
N ASN A 134 -2.92 -20.50 -8.53
CA ASN A 134 -1.55 -20.07 -8.79
C ASN A 134 -1.38 -19.55 -10.23
N ASP A 135 -1.99 -20.23 -11.21
CA ASP A 135 -1.87 -19.88 -12.62
C ASP A 135 -2.60 -18.56 -12.92
N GLU A 136 -3.79 -18.34 -12.35
CA GLU A 136 -4.49 -17.05 -12.47
C GLU A 136 -3.68 -15.88 -11.92
N LEU A 137 -2.89 -16.11 -10.86
CA LEU A 137 -2.05 -15.08 -10.26
C LEU A 137 -0.72 -14.88 -10.99
N PHE A 138 -0.08 -15.93 -11.49
CA PHE A 138 1.32 -15.88 -11.91
C PHE A 138 1.59 -16.28 -13.36
N SER A 139 0.58 -16.69 -14.12
CA SER A 139 0.68 -16.87 -15.57
C SER A 139 0.28 -15.61 -16.33
N LYS A 140 0.94 -15.36 -17.45
CA LYS A 140 0.60 -14.26 -18.35
C LYS A 140 -0.58 -14.64 -19.23
N GLY A 141 -1.36 -13.63 -19.64
CA GLY A 141 -2.42 -13.80 -20.64
C GLY A 141 -3.71 -14.45 -20.14
N ILE A 142 -3.80 -14.83 -18.85
CA ILE A 142 -5.04 -15.35 -18.25
C ILE A 142 -6.10 -14.25 -18.21
N TYR A 143 -5.74 -13.07 -17.72
CA TYR A 143 -6.63 -11.91 -17.66
C TYR A 143 -6.11 -10.80 -18.56
N GLN A 144 -6.87 -10.43 -19.59
CA GLN A 144 -6.43 -9.40 -20.55
C GLN A 144 -6.30 -8.01 -19.89
N TRP A 145 -7.14 -7.74 -18.87
CA TRP A 145 -7.16 -6.48 -18.13
C TRP A 145 -5.94 -6.26 -17.23
N VAL A 146 -5.08 -7.28 -17.00
CA VAL A 146 -3.79 -7.10 -16.30
C VAL A 146 -2.66 -6.60 -17.21
N GLY A 147 -2.95 -6.41 -18.50
CA GLY A 147 -1.99 -5.97 -19.51
C GLY A 147 -0.81 -6.95 -19.67
N GLY A 148 0.41 -6.43 -19.80
CA GLY A 148 1.63 -7.23 -19.96
C GLY A 148 2.19 -7.86 -18.68
N SER A 149 1.52 -7.67 -17.54
CA SER A 149 1.96 -8.17 -16.24
C SER A 149 1.23 -9.47 -15.85
N THR A 150 1.37 -9.90 -14.60
CA THR A 150 0.57 -10.95 -13.96
C THR A 150 -0.33 -10.33 -12.89
N LEU A 151 -1.48 -10.94 -12.59
CA LEU A 151 -2.38 -10.44 -11.55
C LEU A 151 -1.69 -10.35 -10.17
N GLY A 152 -0.92 -11.39 -9.82
CA GLY A 152 -0.16 -11.46 -8.57
C GLY A 152 0.81 -10.29 -8.39
N SER A 153 1.36 -9.71 -9.47
CA SER A 153 2.22 -8.53 -9.36
C SER A 153 1.50 -7.30 -8.78
N TYR A 154 0.20 -7.13 -9.07
CA TYR A 154 -0.61 -6.05 -8.51
C TYR A 154 -0.90 -6.29 -7.03
N PHE A 155 -1.19 -7.54 -6.65
CA PHE A 155 -1.31 -7.92 -5.23
C PHE A 155 -0.01 -7.66 -4.46
N VAL A 156 1.16 -8.05 -5.00
CA VAL A 156 2.46 -7.72 -4.40
C VAL A 156 2.64 -6.22 -4.27
N SER A 157 2.27 -5.45 -5.31
CA SER A 157 2.39 -3.99 -5.31
C SER A 157 1.51 -3.31 -4.26
N ALA A 158 0.30 -3.83 -4.00
CA ALA A 158 -0.63 -3.27 -3.03
C ALA A 158 -0.43 -3.79 -1.60
N THR A 159 0.33 -4.88 -1.41
CA THR A 159 0.54 -5.51 -0.09
C THR A 159 2.01 -5.49 0.32
N SER A 160 2.73 -6.61 0.23
CA SER A 160 4.06 -6.81 0.80
C SER A 160 5.07 -5.74 0.37
N SER A 161 5.08 -5.35 -0.90
CA SER A 161 5.95 -4.28 -1.40
C SER A 161 5.54 -2.90 -0.88
N HIS A 162 4.26 -2.67 -0.63
CA HIS A 162 3.75 -1.40 -0.11
C HIS A 162 4.01 -1.27 1.38
N TYR A 163 3.88 -2.37 2.13
CA TYR A 163 4.28 -2.42 3.54
C TYR A 163 5.79 -2.21 3.71
N ASP A 164 6.62 -2.72 2.80
CA ASP A 164 8.06 -2.42 2.77
C ASP A 164 8.33 -0.93 2.55
N TRP A 165 7.58 -0.27 1.67
CA TRP A 165 7.63 1.18 1.49
C TRP A 165 7.26 1.93 2.78
N ALA A 166 6.16 1.54 3.44
CA ALA A 166 5.72 2.15 4.69
C ALA A 166 6.75 1.99 5.81
N MET A 167 7.30 0.78 5.97
CA MET A 167 8.36 0.50 6.95
C MET A 167 9.63 1.32 6.68
N LYS A 168 10.05 1.48 5.41
CA LYS A 168 11.19 2.34 5.06
C LYS A 168 10.95 3.78 5.47
N LYS A 169 9.74 4.29 5.26
CA LYS A 169 9.37 5.65 5.64
C LYS A 169 9.37 5.84 7.16
N LEU A 170 8.76 4.91 7.91
CA LEU A 170 8.75 4.95 9.38
C LEU A 170 10.15 4.84 9.97
N LYS A 171 11.00 3.92 9.47
CA LYS A 171 12.40 3.80 9.94
C LYS A 171 13.22 5.07 9.70
N ALA A 172 12.98 5.76 8.58
CA ALA A 172 13.62 7.05 8.30
C ALA A 172 13.16 8.12 9.31
N HIS A 173 11.86 8.14 9.66
CA HIS A 173 11.32 9.02 10.69
C HIS A 173 11.92 8.76 12.08
N GLN A 174 12.02 7.50 12.50
CA GLN A 174 12.66 7.13 13.78
C GLN A 174 14.12 7.62 13.83
N LYS A 175 14.85 7.51 12.72
CA LYS A 175 16.22 8.05 12.63
C LYS A 175 16.23 9.58 12.77
N ASN A 176 15.29 10.28 12.15
CA ASN A 176 15.18 11.73 12.28
C ASN A 176 14.86 12.15 13.72
N CYS A 177 14.00 11.41 14.44
CA CYS A 177 13.67 11.69 15.83
C CYS A 177 14.88 11.48 16.77
N LYS A 178 15.67 10.43 16.54
CA LYS A 178 16.89 10.13 17.33
C LYS A 178 18.04 11.11 17.12
N ASN A 179 18.06 11.81 16.00
CA ASN A 179 19.10 12.75 15.61
C ASN A 179 18.73 14.21 15.91
N LYS A 180 17.59 14.45 16.56
CA LYS A 180 17.24 15.76 17.13
C LYS A 180 17.98 15.95 18.45
#